data_AF-A0A7S4IBZ2-F1
#
_entry.id   AF-A0A7S4IBZ2-F1
#
_cell.length_a   1.000
_cell.length_b   1.000
_cell.length_c   1.000
_cell.angle_alpha   90.00
_cell.angle_beta   90.00
_cell.angle_gamma   90.00
#
_symmetry.space_group_name_H-M   'P 1'
#
loop_
_entity.id
_entity.type
_entity.pdbx_description
1 polymer ?
#
loop_
_entity_poly.entity_id
_entity_poly.type
_entity_poly.pdbx_seq_one_letter_code
_entity_poly.pdbx_strand_id
1 'polypeptide(L)'
;PATRGDPHGLLATLPLRHSMPLRSAMATVGAHVNASAESHELQKMEPPYTNFTAHFVGTLDYMWYTYDRLVVGGLLEMVDDRQVHEHTALPSPLFPSDHVPLLAEYHFKR
;
A
#
# COMPACT_ATOMS: atom_id res chain seq x y z
N PRO A 1 26.07 16.78 -13.80
CA PRO A 1 26.84 15.73 -13.09
C PRO A 1 25.89 14.79 -12.36
N ALA A 2 26.03 13.47 -12.57
CA ALA A 2 25.22 12.47 -11.87
C ALA A 2 25.43 12.58 -10.36
N THR A 3 24.34 12.72 -9.60
CA THR A 3 24.36 12.72 -8.14
C THR A 3 24.21 11.28 -7.65
N ARG A 4 24.62 10.98 -6.41
CA ARG A 4 24.64 9.63 -5.83
C ARG A 4 23.27 8.91 -5.85
N GLY A 5 22.16 9.63 -6.09
CA GLY A 5 20.79 9.09 -6.21
C GLY A 5 20.18 9.17 -7.62
N ASP A 6 20.91 9.70 -8.61
CA ASP A 6 20.45 9.79 -10.00
C ASP A 6 21.63 9.52 -10.97
N PRO A 7 22.12 8.27 -11.02
CA PRO A 7 23.28 7.90 -11.81
C PRO A 7 23.09 8.15 -13.32
N HIS A 8 21.84 8.24 -13.78
CA HIS A 8 21.49 8.40 -15.19
C HIS A 8 20.94 9.79 -15.53
N GLY A 9 20.87 10.73 -14.58
CA GLY A 9 20.34 12.08 -14.84
C GLY A 9 18.84 12.09 -15.17
N LEU A 10 18.10 11.05 -14.80
CA LEU A 10 16.67 10.90 -15.07
C LEU A 10 15.86 11.93 -14.27
N LEU A 11 16.23 12.24 -13.03
CA LEU A 11 15.49 13.20 -12.20
C LEU A 11 15.68 14.64 -12.71
N ALA A 12 16.77 14.91 -13.42
CA ALA A 12 17.01 16.21 -14.06
C ALA A 12 16.15 16.42 -15.33
N THR A 13 15.77 15.33 -16.01
CA THR A 13 15.01 15.37 -17.27
C THR A 13 13.53 15.04 -17.08
N LEU A 14 13.20 14.29 -16.03
CA LEU A 14 11.86 13.86 -15.64
C LEU A 14 11.62 14.30 -14.19
N PRO A 15 11.18 15.55 -13.95
CA PRO A 15 10.96 16.04 -12.59
C PRO A 15 9.89 15.18 -11.91
N LEU A 16 10.30 14.44 -10.87
CA LEU A 16 9.45 13.52 -10.12
C LEU A 16 8.48 14.30 -9.22
N ARG A 17 7.39 14.81 -9.80
CA ARG A 17 6.33 15.52 -9.08
C ARG A 17 4.98 15.30 -9.73
N HIS A 18 3.94 15.30 -8.92
CA HIS A 18 2.55 15.38 -9.37
C HIS A 18 1.76 16.30 -8.44
N SER A 19 0.65 16.84 -8.93
CA SER A 19 -0.29 17.65 -8.13
C SER A 19 -1.50 16.86 -7.64
N MET A 20 -1.55 15.55 -7.89
CA MET A 20 -2.66 14.70 -7.44
C MET A 20 -2.67 14.60 -5.91
N PRO A 21 -3.78 14.96 -5.23
CA PRO A 21 -3.90 14.83 -3.78
C PRO A 21 -4.24 13.38 -3.40
N LEU A 22 -3.27 12.47 -3.58
CA LEU A 22 -3.46 11.04 -3.33
C LEU A 22 -3.10 10.66 -1.89
N ARG A 23 -3.85 9.72 -1.31
CA ARG A 23 -3.50 8.97 -0.09
C ARG A 23 -3.66 7.47 -0.33
N SER A 24 -2.86 6.68 0.36
CA SER A 24 -3.04 5.22 0.40
C SER A 24 -4.23 4.90 1.30
N ALA A 25 -5.20 4.15 0.78
CA ALA A 25 -6.35 3.69 1.55
C ALA A 25 -5.90 2.78 2.69
N MET A 26 -4.92 1.91 2.44
CA MET A 26 -4.42 0.97 3.44
C MET A 26 -3.65 1.65 4.59
N ALA A 27 -2.93 2.74 4.31
CA ALA A 27 -2.31 3.56 5.35
C ALA A 27 -3.35 4.28 6.25
N THR A 28 -4.61 4.32 5.84
CA THR A 28 -5.69 4.97 6.60
C THR A 28 -6.08 4.16 7.84
N VAL A 29 -5.88 2.83 7.83
CA VAL A 29 -6.14 1.94 8.99
C VAL A 29 -5.37 2.41 10.22
N GLY A 30 -4.10 2.79 10.06
CA GLY A 30 -3.33 3.39 11.15
C GLY A 30 -3.57 4.91 11.33
N ALA A 31 -3.99 5.62 10.29
CA ALA A 31 -4.20 7.07 10.34
C ALA A 31 -5.43 7.51 11.16
N HIS A 32 -6.38 6.61 11.44
CA HIS A 32 -7.42 6.86 12.46
C HIS A 32 -6.84 7.11 13.85
N VAL A 33 -5.56 6.78 14.07
CA VAL A 33 -4.85 6.97 15.34
C VAL A 33 -3.96 8.22 15.33
N ASN A 34 -3.59 8.78 14.16
CA ASN A 34 -2.81 10.03 14.07
C ASN A 34 -2.93 10.72 12.70
N ALA A 35 -3.75 11.76 12.61
CA ALA A 35 -3.96 12.56 11.38
C ALA A 35 -2.74 13.42 10.97
N SER A 36 -1.69 13.48 11.78
CA SER A 36 -0.48 14.28 11.57
C SER A 36 0.77 13.45 11.27
N ALA A 37 0.63 12.17 10.94
CA ALA A 37 1.78 11.31 10.68
C ALA A 37 2.47 11.68 9.35
N GLU A 38 3.78 11.92 9.42
CA GLU A 38 4.65 12.15 8.27
C GLU A 38 4.72 10.91 7.36
N SER A 39 5.14 11.09 6.10
CA SER A 39 5.17 10.05 5.06
C SER A 39 5.92 8.77 5.45
N HIS A 40 7.00 8.87 6.22
CA HIS A 40 7.75 7.70 6.71
C HIS A 40 6.97 6.90 7.77
N GLU A 41 6.13 7.56 8.56
CA GLU A 41 5.27 6.88 9.53
C GLU A 41 4.04 6.26 8.85
N LEU A 42 3.55 6.85 7.74
CA LEU A 42 2.51 6.24 6.91
C LEU A 42 2.95 4.89 6.32
N GLN A 43 4.24 4.71 6.00
CA GLN A 43 4.79 3.43 5.53
C GLN A 43 4.74 2.34 6.60
N LYS A 44 4.79 2.69 7.90
CA LYS A 44 4.55 1.75 9.01
C LYS A 44 3.08 1.39 9.18
N MET A 45 2.18 2.11 8.52
CA MET A 45 0.72 1.91 8.62
C MET A 45 0.16 1.15 7.43
N GLU A 46 1.03 0.77 6.49
CA GLU A 46 0.70 -0.17 5.43
C GLU A 46 0.66 -1.60 5.97
N PRO A 47 -0.08 -2.50 5.31
CA PRO A 47 -0.06 -3.91 5.67
C PRO A 47 1.38 -4.44 5.64
N PRO A 48 1.71 -5.45 6.45
CA PRO A 48 3.06 -6.04 6.46
C PRO A 48 3.39 -6.74 5.13
N TYR A 49 2.37 -7.22 4.42
CA TYR A 49 2.51 -7.82 3.11
C TYR A 49 1.23 -7.69 2.29
N THR A 50 1.40 -7.67 0.97
CA THR A 50 0.33 -7.94 0.01
C THR A 50 0.72 -9.04 -0.97
N ASN A 51 2.01 -9.37 -1.06
CA ASN A 51 2.56 -10.55 -1.70
C ASN A 51 3.24 -11.43 -0.64
N PHE A 52 2.99 -12.74 -0.69
CA PHE A 52 3.58 -13.70 0.24
C PHE A 52 4.04 -14.96 -0.49
N THR A 53 5.33 -15.02 -0.82
CA THR A 53 5.98 -16.19 -1.43
C THR A 53 7.06 -16.76 -0.53
N ALA A 54 7.58 -17.95 -0.84
CA ALA A 54 8.67 -18.56 -0.08
C ALA A 54 9.99 -17.75 -0.13
N HIS A 55 10.14 -16.86 -1.11
CA HIS A 55 11.38 -16.10 -1.35
C HIS A 55 11.23 -14.60 -1.08
N PHE A 56 10.00 -14.10 -1.03
CA PHE A 56 9.72 -12.70 -0.83
C PHE A 56 8.38 -12.52 -0.11
N VAL A 57 8.39 -11.67 0.91
CA VAL A 57 7.20 -11.21 1.63
C VAL A 57 7.29 -9.70 1.71
N GLY A 58 6.25 -9.01 1.27
CA GLY A 58 6.22 -7.55 1.33
C GLY A 58 5.01 -6.92 0.66
N THR A 59 4.92 -5.60 0.82
CA THR A 59 3.80 -4.79 0.33
C THR A 59 4.12 -4.20 -1.03
N LEU A 60 3.42 -4.71 -2.04
CA LEU A 60 3.60 -4.38 -3.45
C LEU A 60 2.34 -3.76 -4.07
N ASP A 61 1.19 -3.92 -3.42
CA ASP A 61 -0.12 -3.52 -3.93
C ASP A 61 -0.69 -2.37 -3.12
N TYR A 62 -1.27 -1.39 -3.82
CA TYR A 62 -1.75 -0.15 -3.21
C TYR A 62 -3.06 0.29 -3.86
N MET A 63 -3.99 0.75 -3.04
CA MET A 63 -5.17 1.50 -3.51
C MET A 63 -5.01 2.96 -3.13
N TRP A 64 -4.76 3.80 -4.13
CA TRP A 64 -4.65 5.25 -3.95
C TRP A 64 -5.99 5.92 -4.25
N TYR A 65 -6.37 6.90 -3.43
CA TYR A 65 -7.59 7.67 -3.62
C TYR A 65 -7.35 9.16 -3.45
N THR A 66 -8.19 9.97 -4.10
CA THR A 66 -8.11 11.43 -4.02
C THR A 66 -8.77 11.93 -2.73
N TYR A 67 -7.97 12.27 -1.73
CA TYR A 67 -8.46 12.48 -0.36
C TYR A 67 -9.31 13.74 -0.18
N ASP A 68 -9.27 14.68 -1.12
CA ASP A 68 -10.09 15.90 -1.11
C ASP A 68 -11.52 15.66 -1.60
N ARG A 69 -11.78 14.56 -2.31
CA ARG A 69 -13.10 14.21 -2.90
C ARG A 69 -13.73 12.96 -2.33
N LEU A 70 -12.91 12.03 -1.86
CA LEU A 70 -13.37 10.72 -1.38
C LEU A 70 -13.01 10.53 0.10
N VAL A 71 -13.83 9.74 0.80
CA VAL A 71 -13.54 9.18 2.12
C VAL A 71 -13.59 7.67 2.04
N VAL A 72 -12.75 7.01 2.84
CA VAL A 72 -12.80 5.55 3.01
C VAL A 72 -13.94 5.22 3.97
N GLY A 73 -14.93 4.48 3.50
CA GLY A 73 -16.07 3.99 4.29
C GLY A 73 -15.77 2.67 5.00
N GLY A 74 -14.93 1.85 4.40
CA GLY A 74 -14.53 0.55 4.95
C GLY A 74 -13.34 -0.03 4.21
N LEU A 75 -12.61 -0.92 4.89
CA LEU A 75 -11.48 -1.67 4.35
C LEU A 75 -11.64 -3.13 4.70
N LEU A 76 -11.28 -4.01 3.77
CA LEU A 76 -11.18 -5.43 4.05
C LEU A 76 -10.03 -5.67 5.02
N GLU A 77 -10.32 -6.43 6.08
CA GLU A 77 -9.32 -6.86 7.05
C GLU A 77 -8.29 -7.78 6.37
N MET A 78 -7.05 -7.72 6.84
CA MET A 78 -6.00 -8.60 6.33
C MET A 78 -6.35 -10.06 6.63
N VAL A 79 -5.96 -10.94 5.72
CA VAL A 79 -6.05 -12.40 5.92
C VAL A 79 -5.27 -12.80 7.19
N ASP A 80 -5.77 -13.80 7.92
CA ASP A 80 -5.08 -14.30 9.12
C ASP A 80 -3.72 -14.88 8.73
N ASP A 81 -2.65 -14.39 9.36
CA ASP A 81 -1.28 -14.85 9.16
C ASP A 81 -1.19 -16.37 9.23
N ARG A 82 -1.96 -17.03 10.11
CA ARG A 82 -1.96 -18.50 10.23
C ARG A 82 -2.36 -19.18 8.92
N GLN A 83 -3.36 -18.64 8.21
CA GLN A 83 -3.86 -19.22 6.95
C GLN A 83 -2.85 -19.04 5.81
N VAL A 84 -2.11 -17.94 5.81
CA VAL A 84 -1.07 -17.65 4.81
C VAL A 84 0.16 -18.53 5.02
N HIS A 85 0.50 -18.82 6.29
CA HIS A 85 1.65 -19.66 6.64
C HIS A 85 1.36 -21.17 6.61
N GLU A 86 0.08 -21.58 6.65
CA GLU A 86 -0.33 -22.99 6.71
C GLU A 86 0.30 -23.85 5.59
N HIS A 87 0.44 -23.27 4.39
CA HIS A 87 1.02 -23.94 3.22
C HIS A 87 2.41 -23.41 2.86
N THR A 88 3.16 -22.86 3.83
CA THR A 88 4.48 -22.22 3.66
C THR A 88 4.46 -20.89 2.93
N ALA A 89 3.67 -20.76 1.86
CA ALA A 89 3.55 -19.56 1.05
C ALA A 89 2.23 -19.55 0.27
N LEU A 90 1.97 -18.44 -0.44
CA LEU A 90 0.96 -18.36 -1.47
C LEU A 90 1.57 -18.59 -2.87
N PRO A 91 0.79 -19.06 -3.87
CA PRO A 91 -0.59 -19.51 -3.76
C PRO A 91 -0.72 -20.81 -2.95
N SER A 92 -1.93 -21.11 -2.49
CA SER A 92 -2.27 -22.29 -1.68
C SER A 92 -3.63 -22.86 -2.09
N PRO A 93 -4.03 -24.05 -1.58
CA PRO A 93 -5.38 -24.59 -1.82
C PRO A 93 -6.52 -23.65 -1.41
N LEU A 94 -6.29 -22.74 -0.45
CA LEU A 94 -7.27 -21.74 -0.02
C LEU A 94 -7.18 -20.42 -0.80
N PHE A 95 -6.02 -20.11 -1.37
CA PHE A 95 -5.73 -18.83 -2.01
C PHE A 95 -5.10 -19.04 -3.39
N PRO A 96 -5.80 -18.71 -4.49
CA PRO A 96 -5.33 -19.05 -5.84
C PRO A 96 -4.23 -18.13 -6.39
N SER A 97 -3.86 -17.07 -5.65
CA SER A 97 -2.86 -16.06 -6.03
C SER A 97 -1.77 -16.00 -4.98
N ASP A 98 -0.55 -15.59 -5.36
CA ASP A 98 0.54 -15.24 -4.43
C ASP A 98 0.36 -13.86 -3.77
N HIS A 99 -0.63 -13.11 -4.23
CA HIS A 99 -1.08 -11.85 -3.64
C HIS A 99 -2.38 -12.00 -2.86
N VAL A 100 -2.50 -11.28 -1.73
CA VAL A 100 -3.73 -11.17 -0.95
C VAL A 100 -4.61 -10.04 -1.53
N PRO A 101 -5.94 -10.20 -1.53
CA PRO A 101 -6.83 -9.19 -2.09
C PRO A 101 -6.87 -7.92 -1.23
N LEU A 102 -6.85 -6.78 -1.90
CA LEU A 102 -7.16 -5.48 -1.29
C LEU A 102 -8.57 -5.06 -1.72
N LEU A 103 -9.36 -4.56 -0.76
CA LEU A 103 -10.70 -4.04 -1.03
C LEU A 103 -10.99 -2.84 -0.13
N ALA A 104 -11.57 -1.80 -0.74
CA ALA A 104 -12.01 -0.60 -0.05
C ALA A 104 -13.40 -0.17 -0.54
N GLU A 105 -14.19 0.34 0.39
CA GLU A 105 -15.41 1.10 0.10
C GLU A 105 -15.09 2.60 0.17
N TYR A 106 -15.55 3.36 -0.83
CA TYR A 106 -15.37 4.81 -0.87
C TYR A 106 -16.72 5.53 -0.98
N HIS A 107 -16.79 6.69 -0.34
CA HIS A 107 -17.90 7.63 -0.52
C HIS A 107 -17.38 8.98 -1.00
N PHE A 108 -18.18 9.67 -1.82
CA PHE A 108 -17.92 11.06 -2.14
C PHE A 108 -18.17 11.94 -0.91
N LYS A 109 -17.25 12.88 -0.69
CA LYS A 109 -17.47 13.97 0.26
C LYS A 109 -18.64 14.82 -0.22
N ARG A 110 -19.51 15.20 0.71
CA ARG A 110 -20.57 16.18 0.48
C ARG A 110 -20.03 17.59 0.58
#